data_AF-A0A920JUT8-F1
#
_entry.id   AF-A0A920JUT8-F1
#
_cell.length_a   1.000
_cell.length_b   1.000
_cell.length_c   1.000
_cell.angle_alpha   90.00
_cell.angle_beta   90.00
_cell.angle_gamma   90.00
#
_symmetry.space_group_name_H-M   'P 1'
#
loop_
_entity.id
_entity.type
_entity.pdbx_description
1 polymer ?
#
loop_
_entity_poly.entity_id
_entity_poly.type
_entity_poly.pdbx_seq_one_letter_code
_entity_poly.pdbx_strand_id
1 'polypeptide(L)'
;MLVKNSNLLKRLLMKTRRQILKGLIVSIGGSSLLNSCGGIAQVNISTNGMNRFYSDEENAWVSKICDLIIPRTETPGAIDVNVPGFLDGLMAEWANSETQREHHNSLKKIKAQLGSDYLTIDEDSATSRLAQLDTEAFDGRPLISESTGR
;
A
#
# COMPACT_ATOMS: atom_id res chain seq x y z
N MET A 1 -44.63 14.36 -4.17
CA MET A 1 -43.64 15.06 -5.01
C MET A 1 -42.55 15.72 -4.13
N LEU A 2 -41.79 14.95 -3.33
CA LEU A 2 -40.83 15.50 -2.33
C LEU A 2 -39.48 14.77 -2.25
N VAL A 3 -39.16 13.88 -3.20
CA VAL A 3 -37.89 13.11 -3.17
C VAL A 3 -36.80 13.73 -4.06
N LYS A 4 -37.12 14.74 -4.88
CA LYS A 4 -36.19 15.32 -5.86
C LYS A 4 -35.21 16.36 -5.27
N ASN A 5 -35.41 16.81 -4.02
CA ASN A 5 -34.67 17.96 -3.45
C ASN A 5 -33.42 17.57 -2.63
N SER A 6 -33.34 16.34 -2.09
CA SER A 6 -32.19 15.92 -1.28
C SER A 6 -30.89 15.75 -2.09
N ASN A 7 -31.00 15.22 -3.31
CA ASN A 7 -29.88 15.10 -4.24
C ASN A 7 -29.39 16.46 -4.76
N LEU A 8 -30.30 17.43 -4.90
CA LEU A 8 -29.96 18.79 -5.34
C LEU A 8 -29.22 19.54 -4.22
N LEU A 9 -29.71 19.43 -2.98
CA LEU A 9 -29.08 20.02 -1.80
C LEU A 9 -27.71 19.38 -1.51
N LYS A 10 -27.58 18.05 -1.62
CA LYS A 10 -26.27 17.37 -1.53
C LYS A 10 -25.32 17.80 -2.66
N ARG A 11 -25.80 17.95 -3.91
CA ARG A 11 -24.99 18.44 -5.05
C ARG A 11 -24.58 19.90 -4.88
N LEU A 12 -25.46 20.75 -4.37
CA LEU A 12 -25.17 22.16 -4.04
C LEU A 12 -24.17 22.26 -2.89
N LEU A 13 -24.36 21.51 -1.81
CA LEU A 13 -23.47 21.52 -0.64
C LEU A 13 -22.08 20.94 -0.97
N MET A 14 -22.00 19.90 -1.80
CA MET A 14 -20.73 19.38 -2.32
C MET A 14 -20.04 20.36 -3.27
N LYS A 15 -20.79 21.10 -4.11
CA LYS A 15 -20.24 22.18 -4.93
C LYS A 15 -19.67 23.29 -4.04
N THR A 16 -20.39 23.75 -3.02
CA THR A 16 -19.94 24.83 -2.14
C THR A 16 -18.67 24.46 -1.37
N ARG A 17 -18.58 23.25 -0.80
CA ARG A 17 -17.35 22.78 -0.12
C ARG A 17 -16.15 22.70 -1.05
N ARG A 18 -16.33 22.17 -2.26
CA ARG A 18 -15.27 22.10 -3.29
C ARG A 18 -14.82 23.48 -3.75
N GLN A 19 -15.73 24.45 -3.87
CA GLN A 19 -15.41 25.81 -4.29
C GLN A 19 -14.68 26.59 -3.20
N ILE A 20 -15.05 26.42 -1.93
CA ILE A 20 -14.31 27.01 -0.80
C ILE A 20 -12.88 26.48 -0.78
N LEU A 21 -12.70 25.17 -0.92
CA LEU A 21 -11.37 24.56 -0.92
C LEU A 21 -10.52 25.03 -2.10
N LYS A 22 -11.11 25.12 -3.31
CA LYS A 22 -10.44 25.69 -4.49
C LYS A 22 -10.05 27.16 -4.27
N GLY A 23 -10.94 27.96 -3.66
CA GLY A 23 -10.66 29.36 -3.34
C GLY A 23 -9.49 29.50 -2.38
N LEU A 24 -9.43 28.70 -1.32
CA LEU A 24 -8.32 28.72 -0.35
C LEU A 24 -6.97 28.37 -1.00
N ILE A 25 -6.94 27.34 -1.86
CA ILE A 25 -5.72 26.94 -2.57
C ILE A 25 -5.24 28.06 -3.51
N VAL A 26 -6.16 28.70 -4.24
CA VAL A 26 -5.84 29.83 -5.12
C VAL A 26 -5.32 31.03 -4.32
N SER A 27 -5.92 31.32 -3.16
CA SER A 27 -5.52 32.47 -2.32
C SER A 27 -4.12 32.36 -1.71
N ILE A 28 -3.59 31.15 -1.53
CA ILE A 28 -2.22 30.91 -1.05
C ILE A 28 -1.22 30.89 -2.23
N GLY A 29 -1.68 31.17 -3.46
CA GLY A 29 -0.85 31.11 -4.67
C GLY A 29 -0.70 29.70 -5.25
N GLY A 30 -1.49 28.73 -4.78
CA GLY A 30 -1.45 27.32 -5.20
C GLY A 30 -2.13 27.03 -6.54
N SER A 31 -2.54 28.03 -7.31
CA SER A 31 -3.14 27.85 -8.65
C SER A 31 -2.20 27.13 -9.63
N SER A 32 -0.88 27.30 -9.48
CA SER A 32 0.13 26.58 -10.26
C SER A 32 0.21 25.08 -9.92
N LEU A 33 -0.23 24.68 -8.73
CA LEU A 33 -0.24 23.27 -8.28
C LEU A 33 -1.42 22.46 -8.85
N LEU A 34 -2.50 23.15 -9.24
CA LEU A 34 -3.73 22.50 -9.71
C LEU A 34 -3.77 22.29 -11.24
N ASN A 35 -2.93 23.01 -11.99
CA ASN A 35 -2.85 22.91 -13.44
C ASN A 35 -1.79 21.92 -13.95
N SER A 36 -1.07 21.21 -13.06
CA SER A 36 -0.20 20.13 -13.50
C SER A 36 -1.02 18.84 -13.62
N CYS A 37 -0.94 18.22 -14.78
CA CYS A 37 -1.60 16.97 -15.15
C CYS A 37 -1.03 15.76 -14.35
N GLY A 38 -1.25 15.75 -13.02
CA GLY A 38 -0.70 14.77 -12.07
C GLY A 38 -1.04 15.17 -10.64
N GLY A 39 -2.19 14.72 -10.13
CA GLY A 39 -2.77 15.18 -8.87
C GLY A 39 -1.90 14.98 -7.62
N ILE A 40 -2.09 15.90 -6.67
CA ILE A 40 -1.76 15.83 -5.23
C ILE A 40 -1.82 14.39 -4.74
N ALA A 41 -0.65 13.89 -4.28
CA ALA A 41 -0.32 12.51 -3.93
C ALA A 41 0.27 11.64 -5.07
N GLN A 42 1.41 12.05 -5.64
CA GLN A 42 2.26 11.11 -6.37
C GLN A 42 3.20 10.42 -5.37
N VAL A 43 3.09 9.11 -5.21
CA VAL A 43 4.16 8.33 -4.59
C VAL A 43 5.26 8.23 -5.62
N ASN A 44 6.43 8.78 -5.32
CA ASN A 44 7.62 8.59 -6.14
C ASN A 44 8.04 7.12 -5.99
N ILE A 45 7.67 6.30 -6.97
CA ILE A 45 8.01 4.87 -7.00
C ILE A 45 9.53 4.77 -7.16
N SER A 46 10.17 3.96 -6.32
CA SER A 46 11.59 3.67 -6.46
C SER A 46 11.80 2.85 -7.74
N THR A 47 12.55 3.42 -8.68
CA THR A 47 12.93 2.80 -9.96
C THR A 47 14.44 2.59 -9.99
N ASN A 48 14.90 1.50 -10.62
CA ASN A 48 16.31 1.17 -10.80
C ASN A 48 17.12 0.95 -9.51
N GLY A 49 16.69 0.03 -8.65
CA GLY A 49 17.55 -0.53 -7.59
C GLY A 49 18.03 0.45 -6.51
N MET A 50 17.54 1.70 -6.52
CA MET A 50 17.79 2.67 -5.46
C MET A 50 16.64 2.63 -4.47
N ASN A 51 16.78 1.78 -3.46
CA ASN A 51 15.88 1.77 -2.32
C ASN A 51 16.06 3.09 -1.54
N ARG A 52 14.95 3.77 -1.25
CA ARG A 52 14.93 5.03 -0.50
C ARG A 52 14.70 4.82 0.98
N PHE A 53 14.03 3.73 1.34
CA PHE A 53 13.66 3.40 2.71
C PHE A 53 14.24 2.05 3.12
N TYR A 54 14.03 1.00 2.32
CA TYR A 54 14.58 -0.32 2.61
C TYR A 54 16.10 -0.36 2.42
N SER A 55 16.78 -1.18 3.20
CA SER A 55 18.10 -1.68 2.79
C SER A 55 17.97 -2.65 1.62
N ASP A 56 19.05 -2.94 0.90
CA ASP A 56 19.04 -3.91 -0.19
C ASP A 56 18.59 -5.31 0.27
N GLU A 57 19.00 -5.70 1.49
CA GLU A 57 18.59 -6.96 2.09
C GLU A 57 17.09 -6.94 2.44
N GLU A 58 16.59 -5.87 3.05
CA GLU A 58 15.15 -5.73 3.32
C GLU A 58 14.32 -5.74 2.04
N ASN A 59 14.78 -5.06 0.99
CA ASN A 59 14.09 -5.06 -0.29
C ASN A 59 14.09 -6.44 -0.95
N ALA A 60 15.17 -7.22 -0.84
CA ALA A 60 15.20 -8.60 -1.33
C ALA A 60 14.16 -9.49 -0.62
N TRP A 61 14.02 -9.32 0.70
CA TRP A 61 13.00 -9.99 1.50
C TRP A 61 11.58 -9.57 1.16
N VAL A 62 11.33 -8.26 1.09
CA VAL A 62 10.02 -7.72 0.69
C VAL A 62 9.65 -8.21 -0.71
N SER A 63 10.60 -8.19 -1.65
CA SER A 63 10.38 -8.67 -3.01
C SER A 63 10.02 -10.15 -3.03
N LYS A 64 10.78 -11.02 -2.35
CA LYS A 64 10.47 -12.45 -2.28
C LYS A 64 9.09 -12.71 -1.68
N ILE A 65 8.74 -12.02 -0.59
CA ILE A 65 7.42 -12.17 0.04
C ILE A 65 6.30 -11.69 -0.90
N CYS A 66 6.46 -10.52 -1.53
CA CYS A 66 5.48 -9.99 -2.48
C CYS A 66 5.25 -10.94 -3.66
N ASP A 67 6.32 -11.52 -4.19
CA ASP A 67 6.27 -12.49 -5.29
C ASP A 67 5.49 -13.75 -4.91
N LEU A 68 5.69 -14.26 -3.69
CA LEU A 68 4.94 -15.44 -3.22
C LEU A 68 3.47 -15.14 -2.91
N ILE A 69 3.13 -13.93 -2.45
CA ILE A 69 1.74 -13.54 -2.15
C ILE A 69 0.94 -13.32 -3.43
N ILE A 70 1.54 -12.68 -4.44
CA ILE A 70 0.92 -12.44 -5.75
C ILE A 70 1.89 -12.92 -6.85
N PRO A 71 1.97 -14.24 -7.06
CA PRO A 71 2.85 -14.79 -8.08
C PRO A 71 2.34 -14.45 -9.47
N ARG A 72 3.25 -14.49 -10.45
CA ARG A 72 2.88 -14.32 -11.84
C ARG A 72 2.03 -15.51 -12.30
N THR A 73 0.92 -15.20 -12.95
CA THR A 73 0.03 -16.20 -13.59
C THR A 73 -0.23 -15.75 -15.04
N GLU A 74 -1.45 -15.90 -15.54
CA GLU A 74 -1.88 -15.27 -16.80
C GLU A 74 -1.93 -13.73 -16.70
N THR A 75 -2.02 -13.21 -15.48
CA THR A 75 -1.89 -11.79 -15.17
C THR A 75 -0.53 -11.46 -14.55
N PRO A 76 -0.02 -10.22 -14.72
CA PRO A 76 1.19 -9.76 -14.05
C PRO A 76 1.13 -9.95 -12.54
N GLY A 77 2.20 -10.50 -11.96
CA GLY A 77 2.39 -10.66 -10.51
C GLY A 77 2.95 -9.40 -9.84
N ALA A 78 3.25 -9.48 -8.54
CA ALA A 78 3.72 -8.32 -7.76
C ALA A 78 5.04 -7.72 -8.27
N ILE A 79 5.98 -8.57 -8.71
CA ILE A 79 7.27 -8.11 -9.24
C ILE A 79 7.10 -7.42 -10.59
N ASP A 80 6.22 -7.94 -11.44
CA ASP A 80 5.97 -7.39 -12.78
C ASP A 80 5.48 -5.95 -12.76
N VAL A 81 4.74 -5.58 -11.70
CA VAL A 81 4.22 -4.21 -11.50
C VAL A 81 4.98 -3.41 -10.44
N ASN A 82 6.15 -3.90 -10.00
CA ASN A 82 7.02 -3.25 -9.02
C ASN A 82 6.33 -2.87 -7.70
N VAL A 83 5.56 -3.79 -7.10
CA VAL A 83 5.01 -3.60 -5.75
C VAL A 83 6.09 -3.26 -4.71
N PRO A 84 7.28 -3.91 -4.68
CA PRO A 84 8.30 -3.58 -3.68
C PRO A 84 8.78 -2.12 -3.76
N GLY A 85 9.03 -1.60 -4.96
CA GLY A 85 9.43 -0.20 -5.16
C GLY A 85 8.32 0.80 -4.84
N PHE A 86 7.05 0.41 -5.00
CA PHE A 86 5.92 1.22 -4.53
C PHE A 86 5.86 1.27 -3.00
N LEU A 87 6.04 0.14 -2.31
CA LEU A 87 6.09 0.10 -0.85
C LEU A 87 7.26 0.91 -0.29
N ASP A 88 8.44 0.80 -0.91
CA ASP A 88 9.61 1.60 -0.55
C ASP A 88 9.33 3.11 -0.65
N GLY A 89 8.79 3.55 -1.79
CA GLY A 89 8.41 4.95 -2.00
C GLY A 89 7.34 5.44 -1.03
N LEU A 90 6.35 4.59 -0.71
CA LEU A 90 5.29 4.90 0.25
C LEU A 90 5.89 5.12 1.65
N MET A 91 6.75 4.23 2.10
CA MET A 91 7.40 4.33 3.40
C MET A 91 8.37 5.51 3.48
N ALA A 92 9.07 5.81 2.39
CA ALA A 92 10.00 6.94 2.33
C ALA A 92 9.30 8.30 2.41
N GLU A 93 8.12 8.43 1.80
CA GLU A 93 7.50 9.74 1.54
C GLU A 93 6.27 10.02 2.41
N TRP A 94 5.53 8.99 2.83
CA TRP A 94 4.23 9.17 3.51
C TRP A 94 4.25 8.72 4.97
N ALA A 95 5.06 7.72 5.30
CA ALA A 95 5.14 7.21 6.66
C ALA A 95 5.89 8.22 7.55
N ASN A 96 5.36 8.48 8.74
CA ASN A 96 6.11 9.21 9.76
C ASN A 96 7.21 8.31 10.36
N SER A 97 8.11 8.91 11.14
CA SER A 97 9.26 8.21 11.73
C SER A 97 8.88 7.04 12.63
N GLU A 98 7.75 7.12 13.34
CA GLU A 98 7.26 6.02 14.18
C GLU A 98 6.80 4.84 13.32
N THR A 99 6.00 5.10 12.28
CA THR A 99 5.55 4.07 11.33
C THR A 99 6.73 3.44 10.59
N GLN A 100 7.72 4.24 10.15
CA GLN A 100 8.96 3.75 9.56
C GLN A 100 9.71 2.78 10.48
N ARG A 101 9.91 3.18 11.75
CA ARG A 101 10.58 2.35 12.75
C ARG A 101 9.83 1.04 13.01
N GLU A 102 8.52 1.10 13.18
CA GLU A 102 7.70 -0.09 13.42
C GLU A 102 7.68 -1.03 12.20
N HIS A 103 7.78 -0.49 10.99
CA HIS A 103 7.87 -1.29 9.78
C HIS A 103 9.18 -2.09 9.71
N HIS A 104 10.33 -1.46 9.95
CA HIS A 104 11.61 -2.18 10.06
C HIS A 104 11.58 -3.24 11.17
N ASN A 105 10.97 -2.93 12.32
CA ASN A 105 10.83 -3.89 13.41
C ASN A 105 9.96 -5.09 13.02
N SER A 106 8.89 -4.84 12.28
CA SER A 106 7.99 -5.88 11.78
C SER A 106 8.71 -6.78 10.79
N LEU A 107 9.48 -6.21 9.85
CA LEU A 107 10.32 -6.98 8.93
C LEU A 107 11.34 -7.85 9.67
N LYS A 108 12.02 -7.32 10.70
CA LYS A 108 12.95 -8.12 11.54
C LYS A 108 12.26 -9.31 12.20
N LYS A 109 11.06 -9.13 12.74
CA LYS A 109 10.27 -10.21 13.37
C LYS A 109 9.89 -11.28 12.35
N ILE A 110 9.39 -10.87 11.18
CA ILE A 110 9.02 -11.78 10.09
C ILE A 110 10.24 -12.58 9.63
N LYS A 111 11.39 -11.93 9.39
CA LYS A 111 12.65 -12.62 9.04
C LYS A 111 13.05 -13.67 10.06
N ALA A 112 12.94 -13.34 11.36
CA ALA A 112 13.28 -14.26 12.44
C ALA A 112 12.36 -15.49 12.47
N GLN A 113 11.08 -15.33 12.14
CA GLN A 113 10.11 -16.41 12.10
C GLN A 113 10.25 -17.29 10.85
N LEU A 114 10.56 -16.70 9.70
CA LEU A 114 10.72 -17.43 8.43
C LEU A 114 12.06 -18.18 8.31
N GLY A 115 13.07 -17.76 9.07
CA GLY A 115 14.41 -18.35 9.09
C GLY A 115 15.39 -17.66 8.13
N SER A 116 16.68 -17.67 8.44
CA SER A 116 17.71 -16.93 7.69
C SER A 116 17.97 -17.47 6.28
N ASP A 117 17.58 -18.72 6.02
CA ASP A 117 17.70 -19.41 4.74
C ASP A 117 16.57 -19.09 3.76
N TYR A 118 15.52 -18.37 4.19
CA TYR A 118 14.29 -18.16 3.42
C TYR A 118 14.47 -17.54 2.03
N LEU A 119 15.48 -16.69 1.84
CA LEU A 119 15.79 -16.13 0.51
C LEU A 119 16.38 -17.17 -0.47
N THR A 120 16.87 -18.29 0.04
CA THR A 120 17.66 -19.29 -0.71
C THR A 120 16.99 -20.65 -0.82
N ILE A 121 15.96 -20.92 -0.02
CA ILE A 121 15.17 -22.15 -0.12
C ILE A 121 14.32 -22.16 -1.40
N ASP A 122 13.88 -23.34 -1.79
CA ASP A 122 12.95 -23.51 -2.91
C ASP A 122 11.60 -22.85 -2.62
N GLU A 123 10.84 -22.62 -3.69
CA GLU A 123 9.58 -21.88 -3.65
C GLU A 123 8.49 -22.59 -2.85
N ASP A 124 8.39 -23.91 -2.93
CA ASP A 124 7.37 -24.69 -2.21
C ASP A 124 7.63 -24.63 -0.70
N SER A 125 8.88 -24.78 -0.29
CA SER A 125 9.31 -24.63 1.10
C SER A 125 9.07 -23.20 1.62
N ALA A 126 9.40 -22.18 0.83
CA ALA A 126 9.18 -20.78 1.20
C ALA A 126 7.68 -20.48 1.37
N THR A 127 6.86 -20.92 0.41
CA THR A 127 5.40 -20.75 0.45
C THR A 127 4.81 -21.45 1.66
N SER A 128 5.26 -22.67 1.97
CA SER A 128 4.78 -23.43 3.12
C SER A 128 5.09 -22.73 4.45
N ARG A 129 6.32 -22.20 4.62
CA ARG A 129 6.68 -21.44 5.83
C ARG A 129 5.90 -20.13 5.95
N LEU A 130 5.69 -19.43 4.84
CA LEU A 130 4.89 -18.20 4.82
C LEU A 130 3.42 -18.47 5.18
N ALA A 131 2.84 -19.55 4.65
CA ALA A 131 1.48 -19.97 4.96
C ALA A 131 1.32 -20.40 6.44
N GLN A 132 2.34 -21.06 7.00
CA GLN A 132 2.37 -21.37 8.42
C GLN A 132 2.39 -20.10 9.28
N LEU A 133 3.27 -19.14 8.94
CA LEU A 133 3.35 -17.86 9.64
C LEU A 133 2.02 -17.09 9.56
N ASP A 134 1.37 -17.08 8.41
CA ASP A 134 0.05 -16.47 8.22
C ASP A 134 -1.00 -17.13 9.13
N THR A 135 -1.05 -18.47 9.12
CA THR A 135 -1.95 -19.24 9.98
C THR A 135 -1.73 -18.89 11.46
N GLU A 136 -0.49 -18.88 11.94
CA GLU A 136 -0.15 -18.54 13.33
C GLU A 136 -0.51 -17.09 13.69
N ALA A 137 -0.39 -16.16 12.74
CA ALA A 137 -0.73 -14.74 12.96
C ALA A 137 -2.25 -14.49 13.04
N PHE A 138 -3.05 -15.36 12.43
CA PHE A 138 -4.51 -15.25 12.36
C PHE A 138 -5.27 -16.31 13.16
N ASP A 139 -4.59 -17.28 13.76
CA ASP A 139 -5.22 -18.27 14.63
C ASP A 139 -5.92 -17.57 15.82
N GLY A 140 -7.22 -17.80 15.96
CA GLY A 140 -8.09 -17.13 16.94
C GLY A 140 -8.87 -15.88 16.47
N ARG A 141 -8.77 -15.46 15.20
CA ARG A 141 -9.69 -14.45 14.62
C ARG A 141 -10.66 -15.10 13.64
N PRO A 142 -11.99 -14.85 13.73
CA PRO A 142 -12.89 -15.28 12.68
C PRO A 142 -12.47 -14.60 11.39
N LEU A 143 -12.05 -15.38 10.39
CA LEU A 143 -12.10 -14.91 9.01
C LEU A 143 -13.54 -14.48 8.79
N ILE A 144 -13.73 -13.24 8.37
CA ILE A 144 -15.05 -12.69 8.10
C ILE A 144 -15.64 -13.59 7.01
N SER A 145 -16.45 -14.56 7.41
CA SER A 145 -17.14 -15.43 6.47
C SER A 145 -18.07 -14.55 5.65
N GLU A 146 -18.17 -14.93 4.39
CA GLU A 146 -18.91 -14.28 3.33
C GLU A 146 -20.19 -13.58 3.77
N SER A 147 -20.45 -12.46 3.11
CA SER A 147 -21.74 -11.80 3.01
C SER A 147 -22.89 -12.81 2.98
N THR A 148 -23.52 -13.04 4.13
CA THR A 148 -24.89 -13.53 4.15
C THR A 148 -25.74 -12.44 3.53
N GLY A 149 -26.20 -12.71 2.32
CA GLY A 149 -27.17 -11.89 1.63
C GLY A 149 -28.37 -11.60 2.53
N ARG A 150 -28.70 -10.31 2.61
CA ARG A 150 -30.04 -9.80 2.86
C ARG A 150 -30.23 -8.56 2.00
#